data_AF-A0A7W0WUG9-F1
#
_entry.id   AF-A0A7W0WUG9-F1
#
_cell.length_a   1.000
_cell.length_b   1.000
_cell.length_c   1.000
_cell.angle_alpha   90.00
_cell.angle_beta   90.00
_cell.angle_gamma   90.00
#
_symmetry.space_group_name_H-M   'P 1'
#
loop_
_entity.id
_entity.type
_entity.pdbx_description
1 polymer ?
#
loop_
_entity_poly.entity_id
_entity_poly.type
_entity_poly.pdbx_seq_one_letter_code
_entity_poly.pdbx_strand_id
1 'polypeptide(L)'
;MKAEATGIAQSYKTRFEDLNARGNSIMQRGNAIGVTSPDAANASRLFAMAKGKLEQLKADAENAPGEIGKVKERIEMQRFIDRKNHEFEEGFTQINADFDAVESWITLAESRPTQVSSRQPAVPPPPTPGQNTPPPPGNPTITGAGGTTPNPPR
;
A
#
# COMPACT_ATOMS: atom_id res chain seq x y z
N MET A 1 25.47 -35.82 9.11
CA MET A 1 26.22 -34.57 8.86
C MET A 1 26.12 -34.06 7.42
N LYS A 2 26.82 -34.56 6.39
CA LYS A 2 26.61 -34.00 5.02
C LYS A 2 25.16 -34.19 4.52
N ALA A 3 24.64 -35.41 4.63
CA ALA A 3 23.25 -35.71 4.28
C ALA A 3 22.23 -34.94 5.15
N GLU A 4 22.59 -34.66 6.40
CA GLU A 4 21.76 -33.92 7.36
C GLU A 4 21.71 -32.42 7.02
N ALA A 5 22.86 -31.83 6.69
CA ALA A 5 22.96 -30.46 6.20
C ALA A 5 22.13 -30.28 4.92
N THR A 6 22.22 -31.24 3.99
CA THR A 6 21.39 -31.25 2.77
C THR A 6 19.91 -31.38 3.11
N GLY A 7 19.56 -32.25 4.07
CA GLY A 7 18.19 -32.46 4.53
C GLY A 7 17.55 -31.19 5.10
N ILE A 8 18.30 -30.41 5.89
CA ILE A 8 17.84 -29.13 6.44
C ILE A 8 17.52 -28.15 5.31
N ALA A 9 18.47 -27.93 4.38
CA ALA A 9 18.26 -27.03 3.24
C ALA A 9 17.05 -27.45 2.39
N GLN A 10 16.88 -28.75 2.14
CA GLN A 10 15.71 -29.28 1.41
C GLN A 10 14.39 -29.07 2.17
N SER A 11 14.38 -29.28 3.50
CA SER A 11 13.17 -29.08 4.31
C SER A 11 12.68 -27.63 4.30
N TYR A 12 13.60 -26.66 4.25
CA TYR A 12 13.26 -25.25 4.16
C TYR A 12 12.85 -24.82 2.76
N LYS A 13 13.30 -25.52 1.71
CA LYS A 13 12.91 -25.20 0.33
C LYS A 13 11.39 -25.24 0.15
N THR A 14 10.72 -26.30 0.61
CA THR A 14 9.25 -26.39 0.56
C THR A 14 8.58 -25.26 1.35
N ARG A 15 9.10 -24.94 2.54
CA ARG A 15 8.58 -23.83 3.36
C ARG A 15 8.73 -22.47 2.66
N PHE A 16 9.82 -22.26 1.94
CA PHE A 16 10.04 -21.04 1.16
C PHE A 16 9.15 -20.97 -0.09
N GLU A 17 8.84 -22.10 -0.71
CA GLU A 17 7.85 -22.17 -1.79
C GLU A 17 6.45 -21.79 -1.29
N ASP A 18 6.05 -22.27 -0.12
CA ASP A 18 4.78 -21.88 0.53
C ASP A 18 4.74 -20.39 0.85
N LEU A 19 5.81 -19.84 1.43
CA LEU A 19 5.93 -18.39 1.66
C LEU A 19 5.89 -17.60 0.36
N ASN A 20 6.46 -18.13 -0.72
CA ASN A 20 6.43 -17.45 -2.01
C ASN A 20 5.01 -17.40 -2.58
N ALA A 21 4.27 -18.51 -2.50
CA ALA A 21 2.87 -18.59 -2.89
C ALA A 21 2.01 -17.63 -2.06
N ARG A 22 2.21 -17.60 -0.73
CA ARG A 22 1.56 -16.65 0.18
C ARG A 22 1.87 -15.21 -0.22
N GLY A 23 3.13 -14.87 -0.43
CA GLY A 23 3.55 -13.55 -0.87
C GLY A 23 2.90 -13.12 -2.20
N ASN A 24 2.71 -14.05 -3.14
CA ASN A 24 2.01 -13.76 -4.40
C ASN A 24 0.52 -13.45 -4.19
N SER A 25 -0.14 -14.18 -3.27
CA SER A 25 -1.53 -13.89 -2.89
C SER A 25 -1.67 -12.53 -2.22
N ILE A 26 -0.76 -12.20 -1.28
CA ILE A 26 -0.68 -10.89 -0.62
C ILE A 26 -0.54 -9.77 -1.66
N MET A 27 0.38 -9.93 -2.62
CA MET A 27 0.60 -8.94 -3.67
C MET A 27 -0.65 -8.72 -4.53
N GLN A 28 -1.34 -9.79 -4.92
CA GLN A 28 -2.58 -9.70 -5.69
C GLN A 28 -3.67 -8.93 -4.94
N ARG A 29 -3.88 -9.24 -3.66
CA ARG A 29 -4.86 -8.53 -2.81
C ARG A 29 -4.47 -7.07 -2.58
N GLY A 30 -3.20 -6.82 -2.26
CA GLY A 30 -2.67 -5.47 -2.06
C GLY A 30 -2.87 -4.57 -3.27
N ASN A 31 -2.61 -5.08 -4.48
CA ASN A 31 -2.80 -4.35 -5.73
C ASN A 31 -4.28 -4.04 -6.03
N ALA A 32 -5.21 -4.90 -5.59
CA ALA A 32 -6.64 -4.71 -5.82
C ALA A 32 -7.24 -3.59 -4.97
N ILE A 33 -6.64 -3.26 -3.81
CA ILE A 33 -7.16 -2.24 -2.89
C ILE A 33 -7.07 -0.82 -3.46
N GLY A 34 -6.02 -0.50 -4.23
CA GLY A 34 -5.88 0.80 -4.90
C GLY A 34 -5.81 2.03 -3.97
N VAL A 35 -5.56 1.84 -2.66
CA VAL A 35 -5.49 2.91 -1.66
C VAL A 35 -4.06 3.43 -1.51
N THR A 36 -3.89 4.74 -1.59
CA THR A 36 -2.63 5.42 -1.25
C THR A 36 -2.72 6.04 0.15
N SER A 37 -1.95 5.50 1.09
CA SER A 37 -1.85 6.03 2.46
C SER A 37 -0.45 5.77 3.04
N PRO A 38 -0.04 6.45 4.13
CA PRO A 38 1.20 6.14 4.83
C PRO A 38 1.27 4.68 5.29
N ASP A 39 0.15 4.12 5.76
CA ASP A 39 0.06 2.71 6.14
C ASP A 39 0.27 1.77 4.93
N ALA A 40 -0.26 2.13 3.76
CA ALA A 40 -0.05 1.39 2.52
C ALA A 40 1.41 1.41 2.08
N ALA A 41 2.09 2.54 2.24
CA ALA A 41 3.53 2.67 1.96
C ALA A 41 4.36 1.82 2.93
N ASN A 42 4.01 1.81 4.22
CA ASN A 42 4.66 0.97 5.21
C ASN A 42 4.45 -0.53 4.93
N ALA A 43 3.22 -0.95 4.65
CA ALA A 43 2.90 -2.33 4.28
C ALA A 43 3.66 -2.75 3.00
N SER A 44 3.73 -1.87 1.99
CA SER A 44 4.49 -2.12 0.77
C SER A 44 5.99 -2.30 1.03
N ARG A 45 6.56 -1.49 1.94
CA ARG A 45 7.96 -1.63 2.37
C ARG A 45 8.20 -2.96 3.10
N LEU A 46 7.34 -3.32 4.06
CA LEU A 46 7.43 -4.60 4.77
C LEU A 46 7.35 -5.78 3.81
N PHE A 47 6.40 -5.73 2.86
CA PHE A 47 6.27 -6.75 1.83
C PHE A 47 7.53 -6.88 0.96
N ALA A 48 8.11 -5.75 0.53
CA ALA A 48 9.34 -5.75 -0.26
C ALA A 48 10.53 -6.32 0.52
N MET A 49 10.67 -5.97 1.81
CA MET A 49 11.70 -6.52 2.69
C MET A 49 11.53 -8.03 2.87
N ALA A 50 10.31 -8.49 3.12
CA ALA A 50 9.99 -9.90 3.28
C ALA A 50 10.28 -10.72 2.01
N LYS A 51 9.88 -10.22 0.83
CA LYS A 51 10.18 -10.87 -0.46
C LYS A 51 11.68 -10.86 -0.76
N GLY A 52 12.39 -9.77 -0.49
CA GLY A 52 13.85 -9.71 -0.64
C GLY A 52 14.56 -10.74 0.22
N LYS A 53 14.17 -10.85 1.51
CA LYS A 53 14.72 -11.86 2.44
C LYS A 53 14.37 -13.28 1.98
N LEU A 54 13.15 -13.51 1.51
CA LEU A 54 12.73 -14.82 0.99
C LEU A 54 13.58 -15.27 -0.20
N GLU A 55 13.81 -14.40 -1.19
CA GLU A 55 14.63 -14.74 -2.35
C GLU A 55 16.09 -15.00 -1.96
N GLN A 56 16.64 -14.24 -1.00
CA GLN A 56 17.96 -14.50 -0.45
C GLN A 56 18.04 -15.90 0.19
N LEU A 57 17.09 -16.26 1.06
CA LEU A 57 17.10 -17.56 1.74
C LEU A 57 16.89 -18.72 0.77
N LYS A 58 16.10 -18.53 -0.29
CA LYS A 58 15.96 -19.51 -1.37
C LYS A 58 17.28 -19.74 -2.10
N ALA A 59 17.97 -18.66 -2.49
CA ALA A 59 19.27 -18.76 -3.12
C ALA A 59 20.29 -19.45 -2.20
N ASP A 60 20.27 -19.14 -0.90
CA ASP A 60 21.14 -19.79 0.09
C ASP A 60 20.84 -21.29 0.21
N ALA A 61 19.56 -21.69 0.25
CA ALA A 61 19.16 -23.09 0.28
C ALA A 61 19.55 -23.85 -0.99
N GLU A 62 19.47 -23.21 -2.15
CA GLU A 62 19.92 -23.79 -3.44
C GLU A 62 21.44 -23.95 -3.52
N ASN A 63 22.19 -23.00 -2.96
CA ASN A 63 23.66 -23.04 -2.95
C ASN A 63 24.24 -23.92 -1.83
N ALA A 64 23.46 -24.22 -0.78
CA ALA A 64 23.91 -24.98 0.39
C ALA A 64 24.60 -26.32 0.05
N PRO A 65 24.13 -27.16 -0.89
CA PRO A 65 24.83 -28.40 -1.28
C PRO A 65 26.27 -28.16 -1.76
N GLY A 66 26.51 -27.07 -2.50
CA GLY A 66 27.84 -26.68 -2.98
C GLY A 66 28.76 -26.24 -1.84
N GLU A 67 28.22 -25.53 -0.85
CA GLU A 67 28.97 -25.11 0.35
C GLU A 67 29.29 -26.31 1.27
N ILE A 68 28.32 -27.20 1.49
CA ILE A 68 28.49 -28.45 2.24
C ILE A 68 29.59 -29.32 1.61
N GLY A 69 29.71 -29.32 0.29
CA GLY A 69 30.77 -30.03 -0.44
C GLY A 69 32.19 -29.55 -0.07
N LYS A 70 32.35 -28.26 0.22
CA LYS A 70 33.64 -27.61 0.50
C LYS A 70 34.13 -27.83 1.93
N VAL A 71 33.23 -28.09 2.88
CA VAL A 71 33.58 -28.30 4.29
C VAL A 71 34.15 -29.71 4.49
N LYS A 72 35.39 -29.77 4.98
CA LYS A 72 36.16 -31.02 5.15
C LYS A 72 36.14 -31.53 6.59
N GLU A 73 36.16 -30.63 7.57
CA GLU A 73 36.24 -31.01 8.97
C GLU A 73 34.87 -31.22 9.61
N ARG A 74 34.78 -32.19 10.53
CA ARG A 74 33.54 -32.54 11.22
C ARG A 74 33.00 -31.41 12.11
N ILE A 75 33.89 -30.72 12.83
CA ILE A 75 33.49 -29.62 13.72
C ILE A 75 32.99 -28.42 12.90
N GLU A 76 33.67 -28.10 11.80
CA GLU A 76 33.23 -27.04 10.87
C GLU A 76 31.89 -27.37 10.23
N MET A 77 31.66 -28.64 9.88
CA MET A 77 30.37 -29.10 9.34
C MET A 77 29.24 -28.91 10.34
N GLN A 78 29.45 -29.24 11.62
CA GLN A 78 28.44 -29.03 12.65
C GLN A 78 28.11 -27.54 12.79
N ARG A 79 29.13 -26.68 12.90
CA ARG A 79 28.93 -25.23 12.99
C ARG A 79 28.23 -24.66 11.75
N PHE A 80 28.51 -25.22 10.57
CA PHE A 80 27.83 -24.84 9.34
C PHE A 80 26.34 -25.19 9.39
N ILE A 81 26.01 -26.42 9.81
CA ILE A 81 24.64 -26.88 10.01
C ILE A 81 23.89 -25.96 10.98
N ASP A 82 24.48 -25.71 12.16
CA ASP A 82 23.84 -24.91 13.21
C ASP A 82 23.56 -23.48 12.73
N ARG A 83 24.54 -22.85 12.06
CA ARG A 83 24.37 -21.51 11.47
C ARG A 83 23.27 -21.49 10.41
N LYS A 84 23.30 -22.42 9.45
CA LYS A 84 22.31 -22.44 8.37
C LYS A 84 20.91 -22.72 8.88
N ASN A 85 20.77 -23.62 9.84
CA ASN A 85 19.48 -23.88 10.47
C ASN A 85 18.95 -22.63 11.18
N HIS A 86 19.80 -21.93 11.95
CA HIS A 86 19.42 -20.70 12.62
C HIS A 86 19.05 -19.57 11.63
N GLU A 87 19.86 -19.35 10.60
CA GLU A 87 19.59 -18.36 9.54
C GLU A 87 18.24 -18.62 8.85
N PHE A 88 17.95 -19.88 8.51
CA PHE A 88 16.68 -20.24 7.89
C PHE A 88 15.49 -20.10 8.85
N GLU A 89 15.63 -20.48 10.11
CA GLU A 89 14.55 -20.40 11.10
C GLU A 89 14.20 -18.95 11.46
N GLU A 90 15.21 -18.14 11.75
CA GLU A 90 15.03 -16.71 12.03
C GLU A 90 14.51 -15.98 10.78
N GLY A 91 15.05 -16.33 9.61
CA GLY A 91 14.60 -15.82 8.33
C GLY A 91 13.12 -16.10 8.08
N PHE A 92 12.72 -17.36 8.23
CA PHE A 92 11.34 -17.82 8.08
C PHE A 92 10.40 -17.11 9.08
N THR A 93 10.81 -16.99 10.34
CA THR A 93 10.01 -16.34 11.39
C THR A 93 9.78 -14.86 11.06
N GLN A 94 10.83 -14.14 10.66
CA GLN A 94 10.73 -12.73 10.29
C GLN A 94 9.82 -12.52 9.08
N ILE A 95 9.96 -13.34 8.03
CA ILE A 95 9.13 -13.22 6.83
C ILE A 95 7.66 -13.45 7.15
N ASN A 96 7.34 -14.43 8.01
CA ASN A 96 5.97 -14.65 8.45
C ASN A 96 5.42 -13.44 9.21
N ALA A 97 6.18 -12.88 10.16
CA ALA A 97 5.75 -11.71 10.91
C ALA A 97 5.49 -10.50 9.99
N ASP A 98 6.37 -10.27 9.01
CA ASP A 98 6.19 -9.20 8.03
C ASP A 98 4.95 -9.45 7.14
N PHE A 99 4.74 -10.68 6.66
CA PHE A 99 3.55 -11.05 5.89
C PHE A 99 2.26 -10.94 6.71
N ASP A 100 2.26 -11.36 7.98
CA ASP A 100 1.11 -11.22 8.88
C ASP A 100 0.73 -9.75 9.05
N ALA A 101 1.72 -8.86 9.23
CA ALA A 101 1.50 -7.43 9.34
C ALA A 101 0.89 -6.83 8.06
N VAL A 102 1.39 -7.25 6.89
CA VAL A 102 0.87 -6.80 5.59
C VAL A 102 -0.56 -7.32 5.36
N GLU A 103 -0.83 -8.59 5.65
CA GLU A 103 -2.16 -9.17 5.52
C GLU A 103 -3.18 -8.53 6.48
N SER A 104 -2.76 -8.21 7.70
CA SER A 104 -3.57 -7.46 8.66
C SER A 104 -3.96 -6.10 8.09
N TRP A 105 -2.99 -5.37 7.52
CA TRP A 105 -3.26 -4.09 6.86
C TRP A 105 -4.20 -4.24 5.65
N ILE A 106 -3.98 -5.23 4.77
CA ILE A 106 -4.84 -5.52 3.61
C ILE A 106 -6.28 -5.77 4.07
N THR A 107 -6.46 -6.61 5.09
CA THR A 107 -7.78 -6.96 5.62
C THR A 107 -8.50 -5.74 6.21
N LEU A 108 -7.77 -4.87 6.91
CA LEU A 108 -8.30 -3.59 7.39
C LEU A 108 -8.65 -2.64 6.23
N ALA A 109 -7.88 -2.62 5.16
CA ALA A 109 -8.15 -1.78 4.01
C ALA A 109 -9.37 -2.28 3.20
N GLU A 110 -9.52 -3.59 3.04
CA GLU A 110 -10.67 -4.24 2.38
C GLU A 110 -11.99 -4.00 3.13
N SER A 111 -11.94 -3.88 4.46
CA SER A 111 -13.13 -3.63 5.29
C SER A 111 -13.53 -2.16 5.40
N ARG A 112 -12.72 -1.22 4.90
CA ARG A 112 -13.09 0.19 4.89
C ARG A 112 -14.26 0.39 3.91
N PRO A 113 -15.36 1.03 4.33
CA PRO A 113 -16.42 1.37 3.41
C PRO A 113 -15.83 2.25 2.31
N THR A 114 -15.90 1.79 1.06
CA THR A 114 -15.70 2.63 -0.10
C THR A 114 -16.75 3.73 0.02
N GLN A 115 -16.37 4.92 0.49
CA GLN A 115 -17.24 6.08 0.34
C GLN A 115 -17.41 6.27 -1.15
N VAL A 116 -18.49 5.73 -1.68
CA VAL A 116 -19.01 6.08 -2.99
C VAL A 116 -19.28 7.56 -2.87
N SER A 117 -18.35 8.38 -3.32
CA SER A 117 -18.56 9.82 -3.42
C SER A 117 -19.64 9.95 -4.47
N SER A 118 -20.89 10.00 -4.03
CA SER A 118 -22.01 10.46 -4.83
C SER A 118 -21.81 11.96 -5.02
N ARG A 119 -20.78 12.33 -5.79
CA ARG A 119 -20.81 13.56 -6.57
C ARG A 119 -21.88 13.33 -7.62
N GLN A 120 -23.12 13.43 -7.19
CA GLN A 120 -24.23 13.70 -8.06
C GLN A 120 -23.80 14.93 -8.87
N PRO A 121 -23.72 14.86 -10.21
CA PRO A 121 -23.45 16.04 -11.01
C PRO A 121 -24.46 17.09 -10.57
N ALA A 122 -23.99 18.29 -10.20
CA ALA A 122 -24.87 19.39 -9.88
C ALA A 122 -25.76 19.61 -11.12
N VAL A 123 -27.02 19.23 -11.02
CA VAL A 123 -28.00 19.50 -12.08
C VAL A 123 -28.14 21.02 -12.09
N PRO A 124 -27.85 21.72 -13.21
CA PRO A 124 -28.04 23.15 -13.27
C PRO A 124 -29.51 23.49 -12.98
N PRO A 125 -29.79 24.57 -12.23
CA PRO A 125 -31.17 24.94 -11.90
C PRO A 125 -31.96 25.21 -13.19
N PRO A 126 -33.26 24.87 -13.23
CA PRO A 126 -34.08 25.10 -14.40
C PRO A 126 -34.17 26.61 -14.72
N PRO A 127 -34.20 27.02 -16.00
CA PRO A 127 -34.37 28.41 -16.37
C PRO A 127 -35.74 28.93 -15.91
N THR A 128 -35.71 30.08 -15.24
CA THR A 128 -36.92 30.78 -14.75
C THR A 128 -37.80 31.19 -15.93
N PRO A 129 -39.08 30.79 -15.98
CA PRO A 129 -39.97 31.21 -17.06
C PRO A 129 -40.42 32.66 -16.85
N GLY A 130 -40.06 33.54 -17.78
CA GLY A 130 -40.85 34.72 -18.12
C GLY A 130 -40.33 36.05 -17.59
N GLN A 131 -39.77 36.85 -18.49
CA GLN A 131 -39.99 38.30 -18.53
C GLN A 131 -39.79 38.81 -19.96
N ASN A 132 -40.72 38.45 -20.85
CA ASN A 132 -41.04 39.28 -22.01
C ASN A 132 -42.16 40.23 -21.56
N THR A 133 -41.80 41.39 -21.04
CA THR A 133 -42.73 42.52 -20.93
C THR A 133 -42.04 43.76 -21.50
N PRO A 134 -42.62 44.42 -22.52
CA PRO A 134 -42.06 45.64 -23.09
C PRO A 134 -42.11 46.79 -22.07
N PRO A 135 -41.20 47.78 -22.15
CA PRO A 135 -41.13 48.86 -21.17
C PRO A 135 -42.37 49.78 -21.27
N PRO A 136 -42.95 50.22 -20.13
CA PRO A 136 -44.03 51.19 -20.14
C PRO A 136 -43.48 52.61 -20.41
N PRO A 137 -44.26 53.48 -21.09
CA PRO A 137 -43.83 54.84 -21.40
C PRO A 137 -44.14 55.82 -20.26
N GLY A 138 -43.24 56.80 -20.07
CA GLY A 138 -43.62 58.15 -19.61
C GLY A 138 -43.60 58.43 -18.11
N ASN A 139 -42.59 59.19 -17.68
CA ASN A 139 -42.49 59.93 -16.42
C ASN A 139 -43.63 60.99 -16.32
N PRO A 140 -44.10 61.39 -15.12
CA PRO A 140 -43.62 62.66 -14.56
C PRO A 140 -43.59 62.80 -13.01
N THR A 141 -42.41 63.19 -12.50
CA THR A 141 -42.14 64.35 -11.62
C THR A 141 -42.58 64.42 -10.13
N ILE A 142 -41.64 65.01 -9.34
CA ILE A 142 -41.69 65.81 -8.08
C ILE A 142 -42.01 65.07 -6.75
N THR A 143 -41.40 65.30 -5.57
CA THR A 143 -40.55 66.38 -5.01
C THR A 143 -39.91 65.93 -3.68
N GLY A 144 -38.69 66.40 -3.40
CA GLY A 144 -38.26 66.91 -2.08
C GLY A 144 -37.76 65.88 -1.05
N ALA A 145 -36.75 66.11 -0.23
CA ALA A 145 -35.98 67.32 0.07
C ALA A 145 -34.66 66.89 0.75
N GLY A 146 -33.51 67.45 0.32
CA GLY A 146 -32.65 68.28 1.18
C GLY A 146 -31.51 67.49 1.87
N GLY A 147 -30.25 67.91 1.89
CA GLY A 147 -29.62 69.14 1.43
C GLY A 147 -28.09 69.09 1.50
N THR A 148 -27.48 69.90 0.64
CA THR A 148 -26.30 70.78 0.83
C THR A 148 -25.04 70.27 1.55
N THR A 149 -23.90 70.31 0.85
CA THR A 149 -22.93 71.43 0.99
C THR A 149 -21.91 71.46 -0.18
N PRO A 150 -21.27 72.62 -0.44
CA PRO A 150 -20.61 72.93 -1.71
C PRO A 150 -19.06 73.02 -1.66
N ASN A 151 -18.46 72.94 -2.86
CA ASN A 151 -17.21 73.60 -3.31
C ASN A 151 -15.85 73.03 -2.80
N PRO A 152 -14.66 73.37 -3.38
CA PRO A 152 -14.34 74.51 -4.25
C PRO A 152 -13.34 74.17 -5.42
N PRO A 153 -12.57 75.12 -6.02
CA PRO A 153 -12.73 75.48 -7.43
C PRO A 153 -11.44 75.34 -8.27
N ARG A 154 -11.57 75.57 -9.59
CA ARG A 154 -10.61 76.38 -10.36
C ARG A 154 -11.39 77.23 -11.36
#